data_AF-A0A4D6FH97-F1
#
_entry.id   AF-A0A4D6FH97-F1
#
_cell.length_a   1.000
_cell.length_b   1.000
_cell.length_c   1.000
_cell.angle_alpha   90.00
_cell.angle_beta   90.00
_cell.angle_gamma   90.00
#
_symmetry.space_group_name_H-M   'P 1'
#
loop_
_entity.id
_entity.type
_entity.pdbx_description
1 polymer ?
#
loop_
_entity_poly.entity_id
_entity_poly.type
_entity_poly.pdbx_seq_one_letter_code
_entity_poly.pdbx_strand_id
1 'polypeptide(L)'
;MQREQYYLDLFDFDYNILEKANSSLGYKHTSETISKMKGRKNLLGYKHTEETLAKLRENQTNKNHSVENKDKMRTVWAERKLNSSLNLNDSTQENNLLTPNKERKKIKGKIVVVNNIETNVSTEYISISEAALALNVTRTTLRSYIKNKTVFNILKQDPSGNGTIKDKFLITVKESSA
;
A
#
# COMPACT_ATOMS: atom_id res chain seq x y z
N MET A 1 -56.31 -23.32 -35.15
CA MET A 1 -54.99 -23.96 -35.02
C MET A 1 -53.90 -23.27 -35.83
N GLN A 2 -54.03 -23.03 -37.15
CA GLN A 2 -52.94 -22.44 -37.95
C GLN A 2 -52.50 -21.02 -37.53
N ARG A 3 -53.39 -20.22 -36.94
CA ARG A 3 -53.10 -18.83 -36.55
C ARG A 3 -52.26 -18.71 -35.26
N GLU A 4 -52.38 -19.66 -34.33
CA GLU A 4 -51.59 -19.66 -33.10
C GLU A 4 -50.14 -20.09 -33.37
N GLN A 5 -49.96 -21.16 -34.16
CA GLN A 5 -48.63 -21.59 -34.58
C GLN A 5 -47.90 -20.48 -35.36
N TYR A 6 -48.61 -19.73 -36.21
CA TYR A 6 -48.05 -18.56 -36.91
C TYR A 6 -47.47 -17.52 -35.96
N TYR A 7 -48.12 -17.22 -34.83
CA TYR A 7 -47.58 -16.28 -33.85
C TYR A 7 -46.42 -16.89 -33.05
N LEU A 8 -46.47 -18.18 -32.72
CA LEU A 8 -45.37 -18.86 -32.04
C LEU A 8 -44.11 -18.95 -32.90
N ASP A 9 -44.25 -19.16 -34.22
CA ASP A 9 -43.13 -19.22 -35.15
C ASP A 9 -42.57 -17.82 -35.50
N LEU A 10 -43.40 -16.78 -35.38
CA LEU A 10 -43.02 -15.39 -35.67
C LEU A 10 -42.26 -14.74 -34.50
N PHE A 11 -42.51 -15.17 -33.26
CA PHE A 11 -41.91 -14.56 -32.08
C PHE A 11 -40.84 -15.46 -31.46
N ASP A 12 -39.58 -15.10 -31.65
CA ASP A 12 -38.46 -15.66 -30.91
C ASP A 12 -38.39 -15.01 -29.53
N PHE A 13 -39.04 -15.65 -28.55
CA PHE A 13 -39.05 -15.14 -27.19
C PHE A 13 -37.83 -15.64 -26.43
N ASP A 14 -36.89 -14.73 -26.13
CA ASP A 14 -35.84 -14.95 -25.13
C ASP A 14 -36.46 -14.95 -23.72
N TYR A 15 -37.10 -16.06 -23.34
CA TYR A 15 -37.55 -16.24 -21.97
C TYR A 15 -36.34 -16.60 -21.09
N ASN A 16 -36.24 -15.91 -19.96
CA ASN A 16 -35.28 -16.17 -18.88
C ASN A 16 -33.83 -15.69 -19.13
N ILE A 17 -33.67 -14.37 -19.27
CA ILE A 17 -32.37 -13.66 -19.31
C ILE A 17 -31.59 -13.83 -17.98
N LEU A 18 -32.29 -14.11 -16.88
CA LEU A 18 -31.72 -14.29 -15.54
C LEU A 18 -31.82 -15.75 -15.10
N GLU A 19 -30.72 -16.33 -14.61
CA GLU A 19 -30.71 -17.72 -14.12
C GLU A 19 -31.62 -17.94 -12.91
N LYS A 20 -31.79 -16.90 -12.07
CA LYS A 20 -32.65 -16.92 -10.88
C LYS A 20 -33.56 -15.69 -10.87
N ALA A 21 -34.83 -15.88 -10.54
CA ALA A 21 -35.80 -14.79 -10.40
C ALA A 21 -35.29 -13.72 -9.41
N ASN A 22 -35.44 -12.44 -9.78
CA ASN A 22 -34.94 -11.28 -9.02
C ASN A 22 -33.42 -11.25 -8.75
N SER A 23 -32.61 -12.09 -9.41
CA SER A 23 -31.16 -12.06 -9.30
C SER A 23 -30.52 -11.63 -10.61
N SER A 24 -29.94 -10.43 -10.65
CA SER A 24 -29.13 -9.95 -11.77
C SER A 24 -27.68 -10.46 -11.73
N LEU A 25 -27.36 -11.36 -10.80
CA LEU A 25 -26.01 -11.88 -10.65
C LEU A 25 -25.63 -12.68 -11.90
N GLY A 26 -24.57 -12.26 -12.58
CA GLY A 26 -24.11 -12.87 -13.84
C GLY A 26 -24.71 -12.26 -15.12
N TYR A 27 -25.75 -11.43 -15.02
CA TYR A 27 -26.31 -10.75 -16.18
C TYR A 27 -25.33 -9.72 -16.76
N LYS A 28 -24.97 -9.89 -18.04
CA LYS A 28 -24.12 -8.95 -18.77
C LYS A 28 -25.00 -7.98 -19.55
N HIS A 29 -24.87 -6.70 -19.25
CA HIS A 29 -25.56 -5.65 -19.98
C HIS A 29 -25.12 -5.56 -21.44
N THR A 30 -26.04 -5.16 -22.31
CA THR A 30 -25.73 -4.88 -23.72
C THR A 30 -24.73 -3.72 -23.86
N SER A 31 -23.95 -3.73 -24.94
CA SER A 31 -22.96 -2.68 -25.26
C SER A 31 -23.58 -1.28 -25.27
N GLU A 32 -24.81 -1.15 -25.77
CA GLU A 32 -25.57 0.10 -25.79
C GLU A 32 -25.91 0.59 -24.37
N THR A 33 -26.38 -0.30 -23.50
CA THR A 33 -26.71 0.00 -22.11
C THR A 33 -25.45 0.41 -21.33
N ILE A 34 -24.35 -0.32 -21.53
CA ILE A 34 -23.04 0.02 -20.94
C ILE A 34 -22.60 1.42 -21.38
N SER A 35 -22.78 1.78 -22.66
CA SER A 35 -22.42 3.09 -23.18
C SER A 35 -23.24 4.22 -22.54
N LYS A 36 -24.56 4.02 -22.34
CA LYS A 36 -25.43 4.96 -21.61
C LYS A 36 -25.03 5.11 -20.13
N MET A 37 -24.60 4.03 -19.48
CA MET A 37 -24.13 4.06 -18.08
C MET A 37 -22.76 4.74 -17.95
N LYS A 38 -21.84 4.48 -18.87
CA LYS A 38 -20.48 5.05 -18.90
C LYS A 38 -20.49 6.55 -19.18
N GLY A 39 -21.51 7.06 -19.87
CA GLY A 39 -21.69 8.46 -20.21
C GLY A 39 -22.45 9.32 -19.19
N ARG A 40 -22.66 8.85 -17.94
CA ARG A 40 -23.28 9.69 -16.90
C ARG A 40 -22.39 10.92 -16.66
N LYS A 41 -22.78 12.07 -17.23
CA LYS A 41 -22.13 13.38 -17.03
C LYS A 41 -21.95 13.72 -15.54
N ASN A 42 -22.84 13.19 -14.69
CA ASN A 42 -22.80 13.33 -13.23
C ASN A 42 -21.78 12.42 -12.54
N LEU A 43 -21.05 11.55 -13.25
CA LEU A 43 -20.05 10.64 -12.66
C LEU A 43 -18.64 10.96 -13.15
N LEU A 44 -18.48 11.35 -14.41
CA LEU A 44 -17.19 11.74 -14.96
C LEU A 44 -16.93 13.23 -14.71
N GLY A 45 -16.37 13.54 -13.54
CA GLY A 45 -15.96 14.91 -13.19
C GLY A 45 -17.01 15.75 -12.45
N TYR A 46 -18.11 15.14 -12.00
CA TYR A 46 -19.05 15.82 -11.11
C TYR A 46 -18.36 16.23 -9.80
N LYS A 47 -18.37 17.53 -9.54
CA LYS A 47 -17.96 18.10 -8.27
C LYS A 47 -19.24 18.44 -7.51
N HIS A 48 -19.35 17.96 -6.27
CA HIS A 48 -20.43 18.36 -5.38
C HIS A 48 -20.44 19.89 -5.20
N THR A 49 -21.62 20.47 -5.03
CA THR A 49 -21.74 21.90 -4.67
C THR A 49 -21.06 22.17 -3.34
N GLU A 50 -20.61 23.40 -3.13
CA GLU A 50 -19.94 23.81 -1.88
C GLU A 50 -20.83 23.55 -0.66
N GLU A 51 -22.13 23.81 -0.77
CA GLU A 51 -23.12 23.50 0.28
C GLU A 51 -23.19 22.01 0.60
N THR A 52 -23.15 21.14 -0.42
CA THR A 52 -23.20 19.69 -0.22
C THR A 52 -21.92 19.19 0.44
N LEU A 53 -20.77 19.74 0.05
CA LEU A 53 -19.48 19.44 0.68
C LEU A 53 -19.45 19.90 2.14
N ALA A 54 -20.00 21.07 2.45
CA ALA A 54 -20.11 21.57 3.82
C ALA A 54 -20.95 20.62 4.68
N LYS A 55 -22.12 20.18 4.20
CA LYS A 55 -22.97 19.20 4.89
C LYS A 55 -22.28 17.86 5.10
N LEU A 56 -21.53 17.37 4.11
CA LEU A 56 -20.76 16.12 4.25
C LEU A 56 -19.64 16.26 5.28
N ARG A 57 -18.95 17.41 5.31
CA ARG A 57 -17.93 17.71 6.31
C ARG A 57 -18.52 17.77 7.71
N GLU A 58 -19.58 18.55 7.91
CA GLU A 58 -20.29 18.66 9.19
C GLU A 58 -20.73 17.29 9.71
N ASN A 59 -21.33 16.47 8.83
CA ASN A 59 -21.75 15.12 9.18
C ASN A 59 -20.58 14.20 9.54
N GLN A 60 -19.35 14.45 9.08
CA GLN A 60 -18.18 13.62 9.40
C GLN A 60 -17.37 14.15 10.58
N THR A 61 -17.41 15.47 10.81
CA THR A 61 -16.79 16.05 11.99
C THR A 61 -17.38 15.43 13.26
N ASN A 62 -16.53 15.17 14.24
CA ASN A 62 -16.88 14.59 15.55
C ASN A 62 -17.42 13.15 15.56
N LYS A 63 -17.44 12.45 14.42
CA LYS A 63 -17.71 11.00 14.39
C LYS A 63 -16.50 10.23 14.93
N ASN A 64 -16.62 9.79 16.17
CA ASN A 64 -15.67 8.89 16.80
C ASN A 64 -16.24 7.47 16.85
N HIS A 65 -15.40 6.48 16.57
CA HIS A 65 -15.77 5.09 16.82
C HIS A 65 -15.83 4.83 18.34
N SER A 66 -16.85 4.09 18.76
CA SER A 66 -16.92 3.50 20.10
C SER A 66 -15.66 2.68 20.39
N VAL A 67 -15.31 2.55 21.66
CA VAL A 67 -14.17 1.73 22.12
C VAL A 67 -14.28 0.31 21.58
N GLU A 68 -15.46 -0.30 21.66
CA GLU A 68 -15.73 -1.65 21.14
C GLU A 68 -15.44 -1.78 19.64
N ASN A 69 -15.81 -0.77 18.85
CA ASN A 69 -15.57 -0.78 17.40
C ASN A 69 -14.08 -0.60 17.08
N LYS A 70 -13.36 0.20 17.87
CA LYS A 70 -11.91 0.33 17.75
C LYS A 70 -11.22 -1.00 18.05
N ASP A 71 -11.70 -1.73 19.06
CA ASP A 71 -11.13 -3.03 19.42
C ASP A 71 -11.39 -4.08 18.33
N LYS A 72 -12.61 -4.15 17.78
CA LYS A 72 -12.91 -4.99 16.60
C LYS A 72 -12.02 -4.67 15.40
N MET A 73 -11.73 -3.38 15.16
CA MET A 73 -10.80 -3.01 14.09
C MET A 73 -9.37 -3.49 14.37
N ARG A 74 -8.90 -3.39 15.63
CA ARG A 74 -7.58 -3.87 16.03
C ARG A 74 -7.46 -5.38 15.87
N THR A 75 -8.47 -6.16 16.29
CA THR A 75 -8.44 -7.62 16.16
C THR A 75 -8.36 -8.04 14.69
N VAL A 76 -9.21 -7.48 13.83
CA VAL A 76 -9.20 -7.75 12.38
C VAL A 76 -7.86 -7.38 11.73
N TRP A 77 -7.24 -6.28 12.15
CA TRP A 77 -5.93 -5.88 11.64
C TRP A 77 -4.81 -6.82 12.11
N ALA A 78 -4.85 -7.26 13.37
CA ALA A 78 -3.90 -8.22 13.91
C ALA A 78 -4.01 -9.57 13.16
N GLU A 79 -5.23 -10.06 12.95
CA GLU A 79 -5.51 -11.27 12.17
C GLU A 79 -5.02 -11.15 10.72
N ARG A 80 -5.31 -10.03 10.04
CA ARG A 80 -4.80 -9.79 8.69
C ARG A 80 -3.28 -9.81 8.62
N LYS A 81 -2.61 -9.18 9.59
CA LYS A 81 -1.15 -9.15 9.67
C LYS A 81 -0.59 -10.56 9.88
N LEU A 82 -1.18 -11.32 10.79
CA LEU A 82 -0.83 -12.72 11.04
C LEU A 82 -1.04 -13.56 9.77
N ASN A 83 -2.22 -13.52 9.15
CA ASN A 83 -2.54 -14.29 7.95
C ASN A 83 -1.64 -13.91 6.76
N SER A 84 -1.25 -12.63 6.65
CA SER A 84 -0.27 -12.19 5.64
C SER A 84 1.13 -12.74 5.90
N SER A 85 1.52 -12.93 7.17
CA SER A 85 2.82 -13.48 7.55
C SER A 85 2.86 -15.01 7.41
N LEU A 86 1.72 -15.67 7.59
CA LEU A 86 1.60 -17.13 7.51
C LEU A 86 1.12 -17.63 6.13
N ASN A 87 0.81 -16.73 5.18
CA ASN A 87 0.25 -17.06 3.85
C ASN A 87 -0.98 -17.99 3.90
N LEU A 88 -1.80 -17.93 4.95
CA LEU A 88 -2.89 -18.91 5.18
C LEU A 88 -4.14 -18.72 4.29
N ASN A 89 -4.19 -17.66 3.47
CA ASN A 89 -5.33 -17.41 2.57
C ASN A 89 -5.22 -18.16 1.23
N ASP A 90 -4.30 -19.13 1.13
CA ASP A 90 -4.02 -19.89 -0.10
C ASP A 90 -4.99 -21.08 -0.33
N SER A 91 -6.15 -21.07 0.32
CA SER A 91 -7.26 -22.01 0.05
C SER A 91 -8.30 -21.47 -0.94
N THR A 92 -8.07 -20.30 -1.55
CA THR A 92 -8.89 -19.75 -2.65
C THR A 92 -8.18 -19.83 -4.02
N GLN A 93 -7.40 -20.90 -4.22
CA GLN A 93 -6.57 -21.16 -5.40
C GLN A 93 -7.33 -21.48 -6.70
N GLU A 94 -8.66 -21.64 -6.71
CA GLU A 94 -9.35 -22.01 -7.97
C GLU A 94 -9.71 -20.83 -8.89
N ASN A 95 -9.81 -19.58 -8.40
CA ASN A 95 -10.39 -18.49 -9.21
C ASN A 95 -9.48 -17.28 -9.50
N ASN A 96 -8.18 -17.35 -9.21
CA ASN A 96 -7.28 -16.19 -9.36
C ASN A 96 -6.02 -16.44 -10.21
N LEU A 97 -6.08 -17.39 -11.16
CA LEU A 97 -5.00 -17.70 -12.13
C LEU A 97 -4.62 -16.55 -13.08
N LEU A 98 -5.25 -15.37 -13.01
CA LEU A 98 -5.04 -14.27 -13.97
C LEU A 98 -4.31 -13.04 -13.41
N THR A 99 -3.81 -13.06 -12.18
CA THR A 99 -2.87 -12.03 -11.74
C THR A 99 -1.62 -12.67 -11.14
N PRO A 100 -0.46 -12.61 -11.82
CA PRO A 100 0.78 -12.92 -11.15
C PRO A 100 0.95 -11.85 -10.08
N ASN A 101 0.71 -12.23 -8.82
CA ASN A 101 1.11 -11.45 -7.67
C ASN A 101 2.64 -11.40 -7.72
N LYS A 102 3.16 -10.47 -8.51
CA LYS A 102 4.59 -10.33 -8.79
C LYS A 102 5.24 -10.05 -7.46
N GLU A 103 5.79 -11.09 -6.83
CA GLU A 103 6.59 -10.99 -5.62
C GLU A 103 7.58 -9.86 -5.87
N ARG A 104 7.36 -8.73 -5.19
CA ARG A 104 8.19 -7.55 -5.41
C ARG A 104 9.57 -7.93 -4.93
N LYS A 105 10.49 -8.21 -5.86
CA LYS A 105 11.88 -8.49 -5.55
C LYS A 105 12.39 -7.40 -4.60
N LYS A 106 12.84 -7.78 -3.41
CA LYS A 106 13.37 -6.85 -2.42
C LYS A 106 14.51 -6.07 -3.06
N ILE A 107 14.34 -4.75 -3.16
CA ILE A 107 15.35 -3.89 -3.77
C ILE A 107 16.61 -3.96 -2.91
N LYS A 108 17.74 -4.34 -3.51
CA LYS A 108 19.03 -4.37 -2.81
C LYS A 108 19.40 -2.95 -2.38
N GLY A 109 19.80 -2.79 -1.12
CA GLY A 109 20.30 -1.52 -0.60
C GLY A 109 21.62 -1.12 -1.28
N LYS A 110 21.93 0.19 -1.26
CA LYS A 110 23.27 0.67 -1.62
C LYS A 110 24.21 0.52 -0.42
N ILE A 111 25.43 0.08 -0.69
CA ILE A 111 26.49 -0.08 0.32
C ILE A 111 26.87 1.31 0.87
N VAL A 112 27.07 1.38 2.18
CA VAL A 112 27.41 2.62 2.90
C VAL A 112 28.75 2.43 3.59
N VAL A 113 29.65 3.40 3.43
CA VAL A 113 30.96 3.42 4.08
C VAL A 113 30.93 4.47 5.18
N VAL A 114 31.27 4.05 6.40
CA VAL A 114 31.40 4.93 7.57
C VAL A 114 32.89 5.03 7.90
N ASN A 115 33.46 6.22 7.67
CA ASN A 115 34.86 6.51 7.96
C ASN A 115 34.98 7.31 9.26
N ASN A 116 35.70 6.80 10.25
CA ASN A 116 36.03 7.55 11.46
C ASN A 116 37.21 8.49 11.18
N ILE A 117 37.01 9.79 11.41
CA ILE A 117 38.02 10.82 11.12
C ILE A 117 39.21 10.74 12.09
N GLU A 118 38.99 10.26 13.31
CA GLU A 118 39.99 10.26 14.37
C GLU A 118 40.87 9.01 14.30
N THR A 119 40.29 7.86 13.98
CA THR A 119 41.03 6.59 13.88
C THR A 119 41.40 6.19 12.46
N ASN A 120 40.90 6.91 11.44
CA ASN A 120 40.99 6.55 10.02
C ASN A 120 40.50 5.13 9.69
N VAL A 121 39.68 4.54 10.57
CA VAL A 121 39.08 3.22 10.36
C VAL A 121 37.79 3.39 9.55
N SER A 122 37.70 2.68 8.44
CA SER A 122 36.50 2.62 7.61
C SER A 122 35.78 1.28 7.77
N THR A 123 34.45 1.35 7.90
CA THR A 123 33.57 0.17 8.01
C THR A 123 32.51 0.21 6.92
N GLU A 124 32.31 -0.90 6.21
CA GLU A 124 31.32 -1.03 5.15
C GLU A 124 30.05 -1.73 5.66
N TYR A 125 28.88 -1.19 5.29
CA TYR A 125 27.56 -1.73 5.62
C TYR A 125 26.74 -1.97 4.35
N ILE A 126 25.87 -2.98 4.35
CA ILE A 126 25.06 -3.36 3.18
C ILE A 126 24.00 -2.29 2.89
N SER A 127 23.57 -1.53 3.91
CA SER A 127 22.58 -0.47 3.76
C SER A 127 22.70 0.66 4.79
N ILE A 128 22.08 1.82 4.49
CA ILE A 128 21.94 2.94 5.44
C ILE A 128 21.27 2.49 6.75
N SER A 129 20.30 1.59 6.68
CA SER A 129 19.59 1.11 7.88
C SER A 129 20.50 0.29 8.79
N GLU A 130 21.40 -0.51 8.21
CA GLU A 130 22.34 -1.33 8.96
C GLU A 130 23.42 -0.46 9.63
N ALA A 131 23.98 0.52 8.90
CA ALA A 131 24.89 1.51 9.47
C ALA A 131 24.23 2.30 10.61
N ALA A 132 22.94 2.65 10.43
CA ALA A 132 22.18 3.39 11.44
C ALA A 132 21.98 2.57 12.72
N LEU A 133 21.71 1.27 12.61
CA LEU A 133 21.61 0.37 13.76
C LEU A 133 22.95 0.21 14.49
N ALA A 134 24.05 0.04 13.76
CA ALA A 134 25.38 -0.09 14.35
C ALA A 134 25.80 1.18 15.13
N LEU A 135 25.41 2.36 14.66
CA LEU A 135 25.67 3.64 15.31
C LEU A 135 24.58 4.04 16.32
N ASN A 136 23.53 3.24 16.49
CA ASN A 136 22.36 3.53 17.32
C ASN A 136 21.68 4.88 16.98
N VAL A 137 21.49 5.16 15.69
CA VAL A 137 20.86 6.39 15.19
C VAL A 137 19.73 6.05 14.23
N THR A 138 18.84 7.01 13.96
CA THR A 138 17.77 6.81 12.99
C THR A 138 18.30 6.89 11.55
N ARG A 139 17.81 6.03 10.66
CA ARG A 139 18.14 6.05 9.22
C ARG A 139 18.03 7.45 8.58
N THR A 140 17.05 8.25 9.00
CA THR A 140 16.79 9.59 8.48
C THR A 140 17.90 10.57 8.79
N THR A 141 18.52 10.48 9.98
CA THR A 141 19.67 11.32 10.34
C THR A 141 20.84 11.03 9.40
N LEU A 142 21.29 9.76 9.29
CA LEU A 142 22.38 9.39 8.40
C LEU A 142 22.12 9.83 6.95
N ARG A 143 20.88 9.67 6.46
CA ARG A 143 20.47 10.15 5.13
C ARG A 143 20.67 11.67 4.96
N SER A 144 20.39 12.46 5.98
CA SER A 144 20.60 13.92 5.96
C SER A 144 22.09 14.27 5.87
N TYR A 145 22.94 13.63 6.70
CA TYR A 145 24.39 13.85 6.69
C TYR A 145 25.03 13.42 5.35
N ILE A 146 24.59 12.29 4.78
CA ILE A 146 25.02 11.85 3.44
C ILE A 146 24.61 12.87 2.37
N LYS A 147 23.38 13.38 2.42
CA LYS A 147 22.86 14.35 1.44
C LYS A 147 23.65 15.67 1.51
N ASN A 148 23.90 16.15 2.72
CA ASN A 148 24.57 17.44 2.96
C ASN A 148 26.10 17.32 2.90
N LYS A 149 26.65 16.10 2.84
CA LYS A 149 28.09 15.79 2.90
C LYS A 149 28.77 16.40 4.13
N THR A 150 28.04 16.43 5.26
CA THR A 150 28.52 17.00 6.52
C THR A 150 29.06 15.91 7.45
N VAL A 151 30.00 16.27 8.31
CA VAL A 151 30.55 15.37 9.34
C VAL A 151 29.47 15.04 10.37
N PHE A 152 29.27 13.75 10.61
CA PHE A 152 28.40 13.22 11.64
C PHE A 152 29.14 13.17 12.98
N ASN A 153 28.59 13.82 14.00
CA ASN A 153 29.17 13.83 15.34
C ASN A 153 28.30 12.99 16.27
N ILE A 154 28.89 12.07 17.02
CA ILE A 154 28.19 11.30 18.05
C ILE A 154 28.95 11.38 19.37
N LEU A 155 28.21 11.58 20.46
CA LEU A 155 28.77 11.55 21.80
C LEU A 155 28.68 10.12 22.33
N LYS A 156 29.80 9.56 22.77
CA LYS A 156 29.90 8.25 23.41
C LYS A 156 30.48 8.41 24.79
N GLN A 157 30.16 7.48 25.68
CA GLN A 157 30.80 7.42 26.99
C GLN A 157 32.23 6.93 26.85
N ASP A 158 33.11 7.48 27.68
CA ASP A 158 34.51 7.10 27.68
C ASP A 158 34.66 5.66 28.20
N PRO A 159 35.51 4.83 27.57
CA PRO A 159 35.75 3.46 28.04
C PRO A 159 36.22 3.40 29.51
N SER A 160 36.88 4.46 29.98
CA SER A 160 37.39 4.61 31.34
C SER A 160 36.36 5.18 32.33
N GLY A 161 35.11 5.43 31.90
CA GLY A 161 34.01 5.91 32.74
C GLY A 161 34.04 7.39 33.12
N ASN A 162 35.10 8.11 32.77
CA ASN A 162 35.29 9.52 33.15
C ASN A 162 35.03 10.46 31.96
N GLY A 163 33.77 10.56 31.52
CA GLY A 163 33.35 11.61 30.58
C GLY A 163 32.63 11.13 29.33
N THR A 164 32.60 12.02 28.34
CA THR A 164 32.04 11.74 27.02
C THR A 164 33.02 12.17 25.93
N ILE A 165 33.33 11.24 25.02
CA ILE A 165 34.13 11.46 23.82
C ILE A 165 33.20 11.77 22.65
N LYS A 166 33.66 12.69 21.81
CA LYS A 166 32.95 13.08 20.59
C LYS A 166 33.61 12.44 19.38
N ASP A 167 33.06 11.31 18.92
CA ASP A 167 33.50 10.68 17.69
C ASP A 167 32.96 11.45 16.47
N LYS A 168 33.79 11.57 15.44
CA LYS A 168 33.46 12.23 14.17
C LYS A 168 33.54 11.24 13.02
N PHE A 169 32.46 11.15 12.25
CA PHE A 169 32.34 10.23 11.12
C PHE A 169 32.03 10.97 9.82
N LEU A 170 32.66 10.54 8.74
CA LEU A 170 32.26 10.87 7.38
C LEU A 170 31.54 9.67 6.78
N ILE A 171 30.32 9.88 6.30
CA ILE A 171 29.46 8.80 5.82
C ILE A 171 29.19 9.00 4.33
N THR A 172 29.53 8.01 3.52
CA THR A 172 29.38 8.06 2.07
C THR A 172 28.67 6.80 1.55
N VAL A 173 28.00 6.93 0.41
CA VAL A 173 27.39 5.79 -0.27
C VAL A 173 28.36 5.33 -1.34
N LYS A 174 28.69 4.04 -1.37
CA LYS A 174 29.54 3.45 -2.42
C LYS A 174 28.77 3.53 -3.73
N GLU A 175 29.33 4.24 -4.71
CA GLU A 175 28.75 4.25 -6.04
C GLU A 175 28.86 2.83 -6.61
N SER A 176 27.72 2.27 -7.00
CA SER A 176 27.71 1.05 -7.79
C SER A 176 28.27 1.42 -9.16
N SER A 177 29.50 0.99 -9.45
CA SER A 177 30.05 0.98 -10.81
C SER A 177 29.01 0.31 -11.72
N ALA A 178 28.42 1.11 -12.59
CA ALA A 178 27.49 0.65 -13.61
C ALA A 178 28.26 -0.04 -14.73
#